data_AF-A0A9C8GLN6-F1
#
_entry.id   AF-A0A9C8GLN6-F1
#
_cell.length_a   1.000
_cell.length_b   1.000
_cell.length_c   1.000
_cell.angle_alpha   90.00
_cell.angle_beta   90.00
_cell.angle_gamma   90.00
#
_symmetry.space_group_name_H-M   'P 1'
#
loop_
_entity.id
_entity.type
_entity.pdbx_description
1 polymer ?
#
loop_
_entity_poly.entity_id
_entity_poly.type
_entity_poly.pdbx_seq_one_letter_code
_entity_poly.pdbx_strand_id
1 'polypeptide(L)' 'CDGQVLVTHDLLGLFDRFTPKFVKQYANLHSVIAQALAAYRDEVEAGQFPAPEHTVNMPDETWEALLAEVGE' A
#
# COMPACT_ATOMS: atom_id res chain seq x y z
N CYS A 1 26.75 -27.31 7.04
CA CYS A 1 26.01 -26.15 7.56
C CYS A 1 24.65 -26.64 8.02
N ASP A 2 24.34 -26.51 9.31
CA ASP A 2 23.11 -27.01 9.92
C ASP A 2 21.92 -26.05 9.77
N GLY A 3 22.15 -24.89 9.17
CA GLY A 3 21.14 -23.89 8.85
C GLY A 3 21.51 -23.10 7.60
N GLN A 4 20.54 -22.33 7.09
CA GLN A 4 20.69 -21.43 5.95
C GLN A 4 20.10 -20.07 6.33
N VAL A 5 20.65 -19.00 5.76
CA VAL A 5 20.18 -17.62 5.95
C VAL A 5 20.07 -16.95 4.60
N LEU A 6 18.96 -16.25 4.39
CA LEU A 6 18.70 -15.44 3.20
C LEU A 6 18.05 -14.13 3.64
N VAL A 7 18.23 -13.07 2.85
CA VAL A 7 17.55 -11.80 3.06
C VAL A 7 16.09 -11.97 2.65
N THR A 8 15.14 -11.60 3.51
CA THR A 8 13.71 -11.75 3.27
C THR A 8 13.25 -11.08 1.97
N HIS A 9 13.79 -9.89 1.66
CA HIS A 9 13.45 -9.15 0.43
C HIS A 9 13.86 -9.90 -0.84
N ASP A 10 15.03 -10.53 -0.85
CA ASP A 10 15.50 -11.30 -2.00
C ASP A 10 14.71 -12.61 -2.12
N LEU A 11 14.42 -13.25 -0.99
CA LEU A 11 13.61 -14.48 -0.93
C LEU A 11 12.18 -14.26 -1.47
N LEU A 12 11.57 -13.12 -1.14
CA LEU A 12 10.21 -12.76 -1.57
C LEU A 12 10.15 -11.99 -2.91
N GLY A 13 11.30 -11.71 -3.52
CA GLY A 13 11.36 -11.01 -4.80
C GLY A 13 10.76 -9.59 -4.74
N LEU A 14 11.13 -8.82 -3.72
CA LEU A 14 10.66 -7.43 -3.57
C LEU A 14 11.23 -6.49 -4.65
N PHE A 15 12.43 -6.77 -5.13
CA PHE A 15 13.13 -5.97 -6.14
C PHE A 15 13.31 -6.77 -7.43
N ASP A 16 13.10 -6.14 -8.59
CA ASP A 16 13.20 -6.80 -9.90
C ASP A 16 14.60 -6.75 -10.54
N ARG A 17 15.48 -5.84 -10.05
CA ARG A 17 16.73 -5.53 -10.74
C ARG A 17 17.88 -6.49 -10.47
N PHE A 18 17.88 -7.14 -9.32
CA PHE A 18 18.99 -8.00 -8.91
C PHE A 18 18.53 -9.08 -7.94
N THR A 19 18.90 -10.33 -8.23
CA THR A 19 18.75 -11.47 -7.32
C THR A 19 20.10 -12.15 -7.21
N PRO A 20 20.71 -12.22 -6.02
CA PRO A 20 21.98 -12.92 -5.84
C PRO A 20 21.88 -14.38 -6.29
N LYS A 21 22.94 -14.92 -6.90
CA LYS A 21 22.93 -16.28 -7.49
C LYS A 21 22.62 -17.41 -6.51
N PHE A 22 22.83 -17.18 -5.21
CA PHE A 22 22.57 -18.17 -4.14
C PHE A 22 21.15 -18.08 -3.57
N VAL A 23 20.35 -17.10 -4.00
CA VAL A 23 18.97 -16.92 -3.56
C VAL A 23 18.04 -17.71 -4.48
N LYS A 24 17.13 -18.49 -3.88
CA LYS A 24 15.92 -18.96 -4.55
C LYS A 24 14.78 -18.00 -4.21
N GLN A 25 14.15 -17.43 -5.22
CA GLN A 25 12.92 -16.65 -5.04
C GLN A 25 11.74 -17.60 -4.82
N TYR A 26 10.95 -17.32 -3.78
CA TYR A 26 9.73 -18.04 -3.45
C TYR A 26 8.46 -17.25 -3.80
N ALA A 27 8.60 -15.95 -4.09
CA ALA A 27 7.52 -15.08 -4.54
C ALA A 27 8.05 -13.99 -5.49
N ASN A 28 7.13 -13.32 -6.20
CA ASN A 28 7.40 -12.11 -6.97
C ASN A 28 6.57 -10.96 -6.39
N LEU A 29 6.98 -10.51 -5.20
CA LEU A 29 6.24 -9.48 -4.47
C LEU A 29 6.29 -8.13 -5.18
N HIS A 30 7.33 -7.85 -5.96
CA HIS A 30 7.41 -6.68 -6.84
C HIS A 30 6.16 -6.55 -7.72
N SER A 31 5.80 -7.61 -8.45
CA SER A 31 4.67 -7.59 -9.37
C SER A 31 3.33 -7.46 -8.65
N VAL A 32 3.20 -8.14 -7.50
CA VAL A 32 1.98 -8.06 -6.66
C VAL A 32 1.77 -6.64 -6.16
N ILE A 33 2.82 -6.00 -5.64
CA ILE A 33 2.75 -4.61 -5.16
C ILE A 33 2.43 -3.66 -6.30
N ALA A 34 3.09 -3.81 -7.45
CA ALA A 34 2.84 -2.95 -8.62
C ALA A 34 1.38 -3.04 -9.08
N GLN A 35 0.81 -4.26 -9.12
CA GLN A 35 -0.60 -4.46 -9.46
C GLN A 35 -1.54 -3.84 -8.43
N ALA A 36 -1.27 -4.02 -7.13
CA ALA A 36 -2.08 -3.44 -6.07
C ALA A 36 -2.09 -1.89 -6.13
N LEU A 37 -0.94 -1.27 -6.37
CA LEU A 37 -0.83 0.18 -6.51
C LEU A 37 -1.54 0.69 -7.77
N ALA A 38 -1.47 -0.03 -8.89
CA ALA A 38 -2.19 0.32 -10.10
C ALA A 38 -3.71 0.23 -9.89
N ALA A 39 -4.20 -0.84 -9.27
CA ALA A 39 -5.61 -1.01 -8.94
C ALA A 39 -6.10 0.11 -8.00
N TYR A 40 -5.33 0.43 -6.96
CA TYR A 40 -5.64 1.54 -6.07
C TYR A 40 -5.75 2.89 -6.81
N ARG A 41 -4.78 3.19 -7.69
CA ARG A 41 -4.85 4.40 -8.53
C ARG A 41 -6.14 4.42 -9.34
N ASP A 42 -6.45 3.32 -10.02
CA ASP A 42 -7.61 3.25 -10.91
C ASP A 42 -8.93 3.42 -10.13
N GLU A 43 -9.02 2.83 -8.93
CA GLU A 43 -10.18 3.01 -8.03
C GLU A 43 -10.32 4.45 -7.53
N VAL A 44 -9.21 5.13 -7.23
CA VAL A 44 -9.21 6.55 -6.82
C VAL A 44 -9.64 7.45 -7.99
N GLU A 45 -9.05 7.24 -9.18
CA GLU A 45 -9.38 8.03 -10.38
C GLU A 45 -10.84 7.82 -10.82
N ALA A 46 -11.38 6.61 -10.63
CA ALA A 46 -12.78 6.30 -10.88
C ALA A 46 -13.74 6.74 -9.76
N GLY A 47 -13.23 7.25 -8.64
CA GLY A 47 -14.04 7.61 -7.46
C GLY A 47 -14.69 6.42 -6.76
N GLN A 48 -14.20 5.20 -6.98
CA GLN A 48 -14.64 3.99 -6.29
C GLN A 48 -14.03 3.89 -4.90
N PHE A 49 -12.78 4.36 -4.75
CA PHE A 49 -12.13 4.53 -3.46
C PHE A 49 -12.02 6.02 -3.09
N PRO A 50 -12.33 6.41 -1.83
CA PRO A 50 -12.84 5.56 -0.76
C PRO A 50 -14.34 5.22 -0.94
N ALA A 51 -14.69 3.97 -0.68
CA ALA A 51 -16.08 3.55 -0.51
C ALA A 51 -16.61 3.97 0.89
N PRO A 52 -17.93 4.02 1.14
CA PRO A 52 -18.49 4.46 2.43
C PRO A 52 -17.91 3.74 3.65
N GLU A 53 -17.64 2.44 3.56
CA GLU A 53 -17.01 1.64 4.62
C GLU A 53 -15.57 2.06 4.96
N HIS A 54 -14.91 2.76 4.04
CA HIS A 54 -13.56 3.30 4.20
C HIS A 54 -13.57 4.77 4.66
N THR A 55 -14.74 5.30 5.03
CA THR A 55 -14.90 6.67 5.52
C THR A 55 -15.46 6.70 6.93
N VAL A 56 -15.10 7.75 7.67
CA VAL A 56 -15.74 8.10 8.95
C VAL A 56 -16.30 9.50 8.81
N ASN A 57 -17.56 9.69 9.21
CA ASN A 57 -18.21 10.98 9.14
C ASN A 57 -17.81 11.86 10.32
N MET A 58 -17.58 13.14 10.05
CA MET A 58 -17.44 14.16 11.07
C MET A 58 -18.84 14.61 11.53
N PRO A 59 -19.12 14.74 12.84
CA PRO A 59 -20.36 15.34 13.31
C PRO A 59 -20.48 16.80 12.87
N ASP A 60 -21.69 17.25 12.55
CA ASP A 60 -21.93 18.61 12.05
C ASP A 60 -21.42 19.69 13.03
N GLU A 61 -21.60 19.49 14.33
CA GLU A 61 -21.09 20.40 15.38
C GLU A 61 -19.56 20.57 15.31
N THR A 62 -18.83 19.49 15.03
CA THR A 62 -17.37 19.53 14.90
C THR A 62 -16.95 20.26 13.64
N TRP A 63 -17.70 20.08 12.54
CA TRP A 63 -17.47 20.77 11.28
C TRP A 63 -17.71 22.29 11.40
N GLU A 64 -18.81 22.69 12.03
CA GLU A 64 -19.14 24.09 12.27
C GLU A 64 -18.11 24.79 13.17
N ALA A 65 -17.65 24.11 14.23
CA ALA A 65 -16.59 24.62 15.10
C ALA A 65 -15.27 24.83 14.32
N LEU A 66 -14.90 23.88 13.45
CA LEU A 66 -13.72 24.00 12.60
C LEU A 66 -13.84 25.21 11.66
N LEU A 67 -14.97 25.40 10.99
CA LEU A 67 -15.18 26.54 10.11
C LEU A 67 -15.06 27.89 10.85
N ALA A 68 -15.59 27.96 12.08
CA ALA A 68 -15.47 29.15 12.92
C ALA A 68 -14.02 29.46 13.33
N GLU A 69 -13.17 28.43 13.52
CA GLU A 69 -11.74 28.60 13.84
C GLU A 69 -10.89 28.97 12.62
N VAL A 70 -11.18 28.39 11.46
CA VAL A 70 -10.36 28.56 10.25
C VAL A 70 -10.63 29.89 9.53
N GLY A 71 -11.75 30.56 9.87
CA GLY A 71 -12.04 31.93 9.46
C GLY A 71 -12.25 32.07 7.95
N GLU A 72 -13.38 31.58 7.46
CA GLU A 72 -13.97 32.09 6.21
C GLU A 72 -14.97 33.23 6.49
#